data_AF-A0A949RTU7-F1
#
_entry.id   AF-A0A949RTU7-F1
#
_cell.length_a   1.000
_cell.length_b   1.000
_cell.length_c   1.000
_cell.angle_alpha   90.00
_cell.angle_beta   90.00
_cell.angle_gamma   90.00
#
_symmetry.space_group_name_H-M   'P 1'
#
loop_
_entity.id
_entity.type
_entity.pdbx_description
1 polymer ?
#
loop_
_entity_poly.entity_id
_entity_poly.type
_entity_poly.pdbx_seq_one_letter_code
_entity_poly.pdbx_strand_id
1 'polypeptide(L)'
;MKRLAATLFAGALLAQGALRILVTVAEQKTGEPVLGLEAKDFTVIEEKTERRVDACEFSRKPVDVMLLVDSSAVGEMVRPVASSLVAQLEEKEQMSVVSFDSSTEMIQDFTSSKQLLSAALSKIRYGNSPNVLDALFVALDQGFEHAVFRKVILLVTTGLEGHSRASEREVALLARRKSISIYPVYVAGSGKSMFEKLARQTGGASFQLRGFRQSGGKTPAAGIFDVIRGYYTLTLPGNLGLMEKVRVEVKGREKLQVSALPLD
;
A
#
# COMPACT_ATOMS: atom_id res chain seq x y z
N MET A 1 44.58 22.45 -51.31
CA MET A 1 43.10 22.51 -51.16
C MET A 1 42.66 21.26 -50.41
N LYS A 2 42.35 21.39 -49.11
CA LYS A 2 41.90 20.30 -48.24
C LYS A 2 40.36 20.27 -48.26
N ARG A 3 39.75 19.10 -48.50
CA ARG A 3 38.35 18.84 -48.15
C ARG A 3 38.35 17.72 -47.12
N LEU A 4 38.17 18.10 -45.85
CA LEU A 4 37.87 17.17 -44.76
C LEU A 4 36.35 16.93 -44.80
N ALA A 5 35.94 15.68 -45.00
CA ALA A 5 34.56 15.26 -44.76
C ALA A 5 34.36 15.13 -43.25
N ALA A 6 33.52 15.98 -42.68
CA ALA A 6 33.05 15.83 -41.31
C ALA A 6 31.85 14.89 -41.31
N THR A 7 32.07 13.64 -40.88
CA THR A 7 30.99 12.69 -40.63
C THR A 7 30.27 13.11 -39.35
N LEU A 8 29.11 13.73 -39.51
CA LEU A 8 28.16 13.97 -38.42
C LEU A 8 27.62 12.61 -37.95
N PHE A 9 28.14 12.10 -36.82
CA PHE A 9 27.47 11.05 -36.07
C PHE A 9 26.27 11.69 -35.36
N ALA A 10 25.12 11.67 -36.01
CA ALA A 10 23.85 11.91 -35.35
C ALA A 10 23.59 10.71 -34.43
N GLY A 11 24.05 10.80 -33.18
CA GLY A 11 23.61 9.90 -32.13
C GLY A 11 22.12 10.10 -31.96
N ALA A 12 21.33 9.14 -32.45
CA ALA A 12 19.94 9.03 -32.06
C ALA A 12 19.92 8.88 -30.54
N LEU A 13 19.51 9.94 -29.85
CA LEU A 13 19.18 9.88 -28.44
C LEU A 13 17.93 8.98 -28.38
N LEU A 14 18.13 7.67 -28.27
CA LEU A 14 17.07 6.76 -27.88
C LEU A 14 16.45 7.40 -26.64
N ALA A 15 15.17 7.74 -26.70
CA ALA A 15 14.44 8.15 -25.51
C ALA A 15 14.68 7.05 -24.47
N GLN A 16 15.52 7.33 -23.47
CA GLN A 16 15.77 6.36 -22.42
C GLN A 16 14.43 6.21 -21.72
N GLY A 17 13.80 5.05 -21.88
CA GLY A 17 12.61 4.74 -21.10
C GLY A 17 12.93 4.92 -19.62
N ALA A 18 11.92 5.27 -18.85
CA ALA A 18 12.02 5.44 -17.41
C ALA A 18 11.00 4.53 -16.76
N LEU A 19 11.47 3.62 -15.90
CA LEU A 19 10.60 2.79 -15.06
C LEU A 19 10.35 3.54 -13.77
N ARG A 20 9.12 3.52 -13.28
CA ARG A 20 8.74 4.19 -12.03
C ARG A 20 8.32 3.16 -11.00
N ILE A 21 8.75 3.36 -9.76
CA ILE A 21 8.38 2.50 -8.63
C ILE A 21 7.85 3.38 -7.52
N LEU A 22 6.64 3.10 -7.06
CA LEU A 22 6.12 3.64 -5.81
C LEU A 22 6.75 2.86 -4.65
N VAL A 23 7.35 3.59 -3.71
CA VAL A 23 8.02 3.02 -2.54
C VAL A 23 7.46 3.64 -1.26
N THR A 24 6.97 2.81 -0.36
CA THR A 24 6.63 3.22 1.00
C THR A 24 7.76 2.79 1.92
N VAL A 25 8.24 3.75 2.73
CA VAL A 25 9.27 3.52 3.75
C VAL A 25 8.73 3.98 5.10
N ALA A 26 8.59 3.03 6.03
CA ALA A 26 8.12 3.30 7.38
C ALA A 26 9.01 2.63 8.43
N GLU A 27 9.16 3.27 9.58
CA GLU A 27 9.86 2.69 10.73
C GLU A 27 9.11 1.45 11.25
N GLN A 28 9.79 0.33 11.44
CA GLN A 28 9.13 -0.94 11.79
C GLN A 28 8.47 -0.92 13.18
N LYS A 29 8.98 -0.11 14.11
CA LYS A 29 8.46 -0.02 15.48
C LYS A 29 7.38 1.04 15.67
N THR A 30 7.60 2.23 15.12
CA THR A 30 6.70 3.38 15.29
C THR A 30 5.68 3.49 14.18
N GLY A 31 5.90 2.83 13.04
CA GLY A 31 5.08 2.98 11.85
C GLY A 31 5.10 4.38 11.27
N GLU A 32 6.07 5.22 11.64
CA GLU A 32 6.19 6.58 11.10
C GLU A 32 6.84 6.57 9.71
N PRO A 33 6.43 7.45 8.80
CA PRO A 33 7.07 7.56 7.49
C PRO A 33 8.51 8.07 7.63
N VAL A 34 9.43 7.45 6.89
CA VAL A 34 10.82 7.90 6.83
C VAL A 34 10.97 8.97 5.76
N LEU A 35 11.29 10.20 6.17
CA LEU A 35 11.43 11.35 5.28
C LEU A 35 12.89 11.66 4.94
N GLY A 36 13.08 12.46 3.88
CA GLY A 36 14.38 13.01 3.48
C GLY A 36 15.33 12.00 2.82
N LEU A 37 14.80 10.91 2.26
CA LEU A 37 15.62 9.95 1.50
C LEU A 37 15.86 10.47 0.07
N GLU A 38 17.09 10.32 -0.39
CA GLU A 38 17.54 10.68 -1.73
C GLU A 38 17.77 9.43 -2.59
N ALA A 39 17.92 9.60 -3.91
CA ALA A 39 18.13 8.48 -4.83
C ALA A 39 19.30 7.57 -4.44
N LYS A 40 20.38 8.15 -3.87
CA LYS A 40 21.58 7.41 -3.42
C LYS A 40 21.31 6.44 -2.26
N ASP A 41 20.25 6.70 -1.49
CA ASP A 41 19.86 5.90 -0.33
C ASP A 41 19.14 4.63 -0.73
N PHE A 42 18.67 4.51 -1.97
CA PHE A 42 17.95 3.36 -2.47
C PHE A 42 18.84 2.43 -3.31
N THR A 43 18.63 1.13 -3.14
CA THR A 43 19.06 0.10 -4.08
C THR A 43 17.82 -0.66 -4.54
N VAL A 44 17.64 -0.80 -5.85
CA VAL A 44 16.61 -1.66 -6.42
C VAL A 44 17.26 -2.96 -6.87
N ILE A 45 16.70 -4.09 -6.47
CA ILE A 45 17.22 -5.42 -6.77
C ILE A 45 16.18 -6.17 -7.59
N GLU A 46 16.56 -6.59 -8.79
CA GLU A 46 15.75 -7.36 -9.73
C GLU A 46 16.47 -8.66 -10.06
N GLU A 47 15.90 -9.81 -9.67
CA GLU A 47 16.48 -11.15 -9.89
C GLU A 47 17.99 -11.23 -9.56
N LYS A 48 18.40 -10.60 -8.44
CA LYS A 48 19.78 -10.48 -7.91
C LYS A 48 20.68 -9.44 -8.61
N THR A 49 20.18 -8.72 -9.59
CA THR A 49 20.90 -7.61 -10.22
C THR A 49 20.52 -6.31 -9.53
N GLU A 50 21.53 -5.57 -9.05
CA GLU A 50 21.33 -4.22 -8.55
C GLU A 50 21.11 -3.24 -9.70
N ARG A 51 20.06 -2.44 -9.60
CA ARG A 51 19.76 -1.34 -10.51
C ARG A 51 19.91 -0.02 -9.79
N ARG A 52 20.61 0.89 -10.45
CA ARG A 52 20.75 2.27 -10.00
C ARG A 52 19.39 2.98 -10.06
N VAL A 53 19.16 3.85 -9.08
CA VAL A 53 18.08 4.82 -9.07
C VAL A 53 18.61 6.15 -9.62
N ASP A 54 17.98 6.66 -10.68
CA ASP A 54 18.38 7.91 -11.33
C ASP A 54 17.75 9.13 -10.64
N ALA A 55 16.50 9.00 -10.20
CA ALA A 55 15.79 10.05 -9.48
C ALA A 55 14.91 9.47 -8.36
N CYS A 56 14.71 10.27 -7.32
CA CYS A 56 13.86 9.98 -6.18
C CYS A 56 13.04 11.22 -5.84
N GLU A 57 11.72 11.07 -5.77
CA GLU A 57 10.80 12.15 -5.43
C GLU A 57 9.88 11.71 -4.30
N PHE A 58 9.87 12.47 -3.20
CA PHE A 58 8.86 12.28 -2.16
C PHE A 58 7.58 13.04 -2.50
N SER A 59 6.43 12.39 -2.31
CA SER A 59 5.11 12.97 -2.52
C SER A 59 4.18 12.66 -1.34
N ARG A 60 3.37 13.66 -0.95
CA ARG A 60 2.19 13.49 -0.10
C ARG A 60 0.95 13.86 -0.91
N LYS A 61 0.12 12.90 -1.27
CA LYS A 61 -1.06 13.13 -2.13
C LYS A 61 -2.34 12.55 -1.51
N PRO A 62 -3.53 13.08 -1.85
CA PRO A 62 -4.81 12.47 -1.49
C PRO A 62 -4.89 11.01 -1.94
N VAL A 63 -5.69 10.22 -1.23
CA VAL A 63 -5.90 8.79 -1.48
C VAL A 63 -7.39 8.44 -1.50
N ASP A 64 -7.72 7.41 -2.25
CA ASP A 64 -9.03 6.76 -2.20
C ASP A 64 -8.89 5.46 -1.43
N VAL A 65 -9.62 5.37 -0.32
CA VAL A 65 -9.45 4.31 0.68
C VAL A 65 -10.63 3.37 0.69
N MET A 66 -10.42 2.10 0.38
CA MET A 66 -11.36 1.05 0.76
C MET A 66 -11.03 0.56 2.16
N LEU A 67 -11.90 0.84 3.12
CA LEU A 67 -11.78 0.36 4.49
C LEU A 67 -12.44 -1.02 4.60
N LEU A 68 -11.61 -2.06 4.57
CA LEU A 68 -12.02 -3.46 4.64
C LEU A 68 -11.98 -3.92 6.10
N VAL A 69 -13.14 -4.10 6.72
CA VAL A 69 -13.29 -4.29 8.17
C VAL A 69 -13.69 -5.72 8.49
N ASP A 70 -12.90 -6.37 9.34
CA ASP A 70 -13.15 -7.71 9.88
C ASP A 70 -14.45 -7.71 10.68
N SER A 71 -15.43 -8.44 10.16
CA SER A 71 -16.74 -8.68 10.75
C SER A 71 -16.90 -10.14 11.18
N SER A 72 -15.80 -10.83 11.50
CA SER A 72 -15.87 -12.16 12.11
C SER A 72 -16.46 -12.12 13.52
N ALA A 73 -16.62 -13.29 14.15
CA ALA A 73 -17.14 -13.42 15.52
C ALA A 73 -16.38 -12.59 16.57
N VAL A 74 -15.10 -12.30 16.31
CA VAL A 74 -14.25 -11.45 17.16
C VAL A 74 -13.96 -10.08 16.54
N GLY A 75 -14.54 -9.79 15.37
CA GLY A 75 -14.32 -8.58 14.58
C GLY A 75 -14.75 -7.30 15.29
N GLU A 76 -15.70 -7.36 16.24
CA GLU A 76 -16.14 -6.16 16.98
C GLU A 76 -14.97 -5.46 17.69
N MET A 77 -13.93 -6.22 18.06
CA MET A 77 -12.70 -5.69 18.65
C MET A 77 -11.99 -4.64 17.79
N VAL A 78 -12.18 -4.64 16.46
CA VAL A 78 -11.52 -3.70 15.56
C VAL A 78 -12.39 -2.51 15.16
N ARG A 79 -13.66 -2.48 15.54
CA ARG A 79 -14.57 -1.35 15.24
C ARG A 79 -14.06 0.00 15.76
N PRO A 80 -13.45 0.11 16.98
CA PRO A 80 -12.87 1.37 17.43
C PRO A 80 -11.71 1.84 16.54
N VAL A 81 -10.90 0.90 16.03
CA VAL A 81 -9.79 1.18 15.11
C VAL A 81 -10.35 1.72 13.79
N ALA A 82 -11.33 1.02 13.20
CA ALA A 82 -11.98 1.45 11.97
C ALA A 82 -12.59 2.86 12.12
N SER A 83 -13.27 3.13 13.25
CA SER A 83 -13.85 4.45 13.54
C SER A 83 -12.78 5.55 13.63
N SER A 84 -11.64 5.25 14.26
CA SER A 84 -10.52 6.20 14.36
C SER A 84 -9.86 6.50 13.00
N LEU A 85 -9.88 5.54 12.07
CA LEU A 85 -9.38 5.69 10.70
C LEU A 85 -10.34 6.52 9.84
N VAL A 86 -11.65 6.30 9.95
CA VAL A 86 -12.67 7.17 9.29
C VAL A 86 -12.49 8.63 9.68
N ALA A 87 -12.16 8.89 10.96
CA ALA A 87 -11.95 10.25 11.44
C ALA A 87 -10.76 10.96 10.75
N GLN A 88 -9.81 10.24 10.15
CA GLN A 88 -8.62 10.81 9.50
C GLN A 88 -8.84 11.25 8.06
N LEU A 89 -9.98 10.96 7.43
CA LEU A 89 -10.25 11.32 6.04
C LEU A 89 -10.08 12.85 5.85
N GLU A 90 -9.23 13.27 4.91
CA GLU A 90 -8.97 14.68 4.60
C GLU A 90 -9.95 15.20 3.53
N GLU A 91 -10.00 16.53 3.34
CA GLU A 91 -10.73 17.10 2.22
C GLU A 91 -10.21 16.54 0.88
N LYS A 92 -11.13 16.31 -0.06
CA LYS A 92 -10.91 15.68 -1.38
C LYS A 92 -10.68 14.18 -1.38
N GLU A 93 -10.45 13.56 -0.22
CA GLU A 93 -10.39 12.10 -0.14
C GLU A 93 -11.79 11.50 -0.05
N GLN A 94 -11.91 10.26 -0.51
CA GLN A 94 -13.11 9.45 -0.35
C GLN A 94 -12.74 8.10 0.24
N MET A 95 -13.67 7.53 0.98
CA MET A 95 -13.54 6.21 1.57
C MET A 95 -14.79 5.39 1.30
N SER A 96 -14.63 4.09 1.09
CA SER A 96 -15.71 3.11 1.13
C SER A 96 -15.56 2.21 2.36
N VAL A 97 -16.65 1.62 2.82
CA VAL A 97 -16.66 0.65 3.93
C VAL A 97 -17.15 -0.69 3.40
N VAL A 98 -16.28 -1.69 3.49
CA VAL A 98 -16.58 -3.08 3.16
C VAL A 98 -16.38 -3.90 4.42
N SER A 99 -17.36 -4.72 4.78
CA SER A 99 -17.20 -5.70 5.85
C SER A 99 -16.86 -7.07 5.29
N PHE A 100 -16.11 -7.87 6.04
CA PHE A 100 -15.82 -9.23 5.64
C PHE A 100 -15.82 -10.22 6.81
N ASP A 101 -16.38 -11.39 6.55
CA ASP A 101 -16.24 -12.59 7.35
C ASP A 101 -15.88 -13.76 6.41
N SER A 102 -16.74 -14.78 6.28
CA SER A 102 -16.67 -15.78 5.21
C SER A 102 -17.15 -15.24 3.86
N SER A 103 -17.81 -14.07 3.88
CA SER A 103 -18.31 -13.33 2.72
C SER A 103 -17.81 -11.88 2.76
N THR A 104 -17.98 -11.14 1.66
CA THR A 104 -17.54 -9.74 1.55
C THR A 104 -18.71 -8.89 1.08
N GLU A 105 -19.01 -7.83 1.83
CA GLU A 105 -20.19 -6.99 1.61
C GLU A 105 -19.79 -5.50 1.59
N MET A 106 -20.18 -4.79 0.53
CA MET A 106 -20.07 -3.33 0.47
C MET A 106 -21.18 -2.70 1.31
N ILE A 107 -20.82 -2.07 2.43
CA ILE A 107 -21.78 -1.42 3.34
C ILE A 107 -22.01 0.04 2.94
N GLN A 108 -20.98 0.70 2.43
CA GLN A 108 -21.02 2.08 1.94
C GLN A 108 -20.03 2.25 0.81
N ASP A 109 -20.54 2.65 -0.35
CA ASP A 109 -19.70 3.05 -1.49
C ASP A 109 -18.92 4.34 -1.19
N PHE A 110 -17.94 4.67 -2.02
CA PHE A 110 -17.05 5.80 -1.86
C PHE A 110 -17.80 7.10 -1.56
N THR A 111 -17.43 7.74 -0.46
CA THR A 111 -17.97 9.03 -0.04
C THR A 111 -16.93 9.80 0.75
N SER A 112 -17.01 11.13 0.70
CA SER A 112 -16.25 12.03 1.58
C SER A 112 -16.95 12.30 2.92
N SER A 113 -18.18 11.81 3.12
CA SER A 113 -18.95 12.04 4.35
C SER A 113 -18.52 11.08 5.47
N LYS A 114 -17.77 11.61 6.44
CA LYS A 114 -17.43 10.90 7.69
C LYS A 114 -18.64 10.40 8.47
N GLN A 115 -19.77 11.10 8.37
CA GLN A 115 -21.03 10.72 9.01
C GLN A 115 -21.61 9.46 8.38
N LEU A 116 -21.69 9.39 7.04
CA LEU A 116 -22.14 8.18 6.33
C LEU A 116 -21.22 6.98 6.61
N LEU A 117 -19.90 7.21 6.62
CA LEU A 117 -18.92 6.17 6.93
C LEU A 117 -19.05 5.64 8.37
N SER A 118 -19.25 6.52 9.34
CA SER A 118 -19.46 6.13 10.74
C SER A 118 -20.80 5.42 10.96
N ALA A 119 -21.85 5.83 10.23
CA ALA A 119 -23.13 5.13 10.20
C ALA A 119 -22.97 3.73 9.58
N ALA A 120 -22.19 3.58 8.50
CA ALA A 120 -21.88 2.30 7.86
C ALA A 120 -21.19 1.34 8.83
N LEU A 121 -20.16 1.78 9.56
CA LEU A 121 -19.49 0.97 10.59
C LEU A 121 -20.44 0.50 11.70
N SER A 122 -21.55 1.20 11.94
CA SER A 122 -22.55 0.82 12.94
C SER A 122 -23.57 -0.19 12.41
N LYS A 123 -23.62 -0.43 11.10
CA LYS A 123 -24.50 -1.42 10.45
C LYS A 123 -23.84 -2.78 10.27
N ILE A 124 -22.51 -2.87 10.45
CA ILE A 124 -21.75 -4.11 10.30
C ILE A 124 -22.31 -5.17 11.26
N ARG A 125 -22.61 -6.34 10.71
CA ARG A 125 -23.04 -7.52 11.45
C ARG A 125 -21.86 -8.47 11.61
N TYR A 126 -21.62 -8.93 12.84
CA TYR A 126 -20.50 -9.81 13.16
C TYR A 126 -20.92 -11.27 13.07
N GLY A 127 -20.05 -12.13 12.55
CA GLY A 127 -20.42 -13.49 12.18
C GLY A 127 -19.26 -14.46 12.01
N ASN A 128 -19.05 -14.92 10.78
CA ASN A 128 -18.33 -16.17 10.49
C ASN A 128 -16.79 -16.04 10.56
N SER A 129 -16.08 -17.03 10.03
CA SER A 129 -14.60 -17.03 9.98
C SER A 129 -14.05 -15.88 9.12
N PRO A 130 -12.96 -15.21 9.51
CA PRO A 130 -12.38 -14.10 8.75
C PRO A 130 -11.57 -14.61 7.54
N ASN A 131 -12.20 -14.82 6.40
CA ASN A 131 -11.52 -15.23 5.16
C ASN A 131 -10.87 -14.00 4.49
N VAL A 132 -9.73 -13.54 5.02
CA VAL A 132 -9.11 -12.25 4.64
C VAL A 132 -8.65 -12.26 3.19
N LEU A 133 -8.03 -13.35 2.72
CA LEU A 133 -7.52 -13.40 1.35
C LEU A 133 -8.65 -13.40 0.31
N ASP A 134 -9.74 -14.12 0.56
CA ASP A 134 -10.94 -14.07 -0.29
C ASP A 134 -11.53 -12.65 -0.31
N ALA A 135 -11.61 -11.99 0.85
CA ALA A 135 -12.13 -10.63 0.95
C ALA A 135 -11.27 -9.60 0.22
N LEU A 136 -9.94 -9.70 0.36
CA LEU A 136 -9.01 -8.87 -0.40
C LEU A 136 -9.14 -9.12 -1.91
N PHE A 137 -9.28 -10.37 -2.34
CA PHE A 137 -9.43 -10.70 -3.74
C PHE A 137 -10.68 -10.03 -4.35
N VAL A 138 -11.83 -10.13 -3.66
CA VAL A 138 -13.09 -9.49 -4.08
C VAL A 138 -12.96 -7.96 -4.09
N ALA A 139 -12.41 -7.38 -3.02
CA ALA A 139 -12.19 -5.93 -2.90
C ALA A 139 -11.30 -5.36 -4.02
N LEU A 140 -10.25 -6.09 -4.41
CA LEU A 140 -9.34 -5.69 -5.48
C LEU A 140 -9.98 -5.73 -6.87
N ASP A 141 -10.94 -6.64 -7.09
CA ASP A 141 -11.54 -6.83 -8.40
C ASP A 141 -12.62 -5.78 -8.69
N GLN A 142 -13.50 -5.52 -7.73
CA GLN A 142 -14.77 -4.78 -7.93
C GLN A 142 -14.84 -3.46 -7.15
N GLY A 143 -13.83 -3.14 -6.34
CA GLY A 143 -13.97 -2.13 -5.31
C GLY A 143 -13.70 -0.69 -5.70
N PHE A 144 -13.00 -0.42 -6.81
CA PHE A 144 -12.39 0.90 -7.09
C PHE A 144 -12.79 1.51 -8.44
N GLU A 145 -13.98 1.20 -8.95
CA GLU A 145 -14.42 1.67 -10.27
C GLU A 145 -14.49 3.21 -10.38
N HIS A 146 -14.77 3.90 -9.27
CA HIS A 146 -14.90 5.36 -9.21
C HIS A 146 -13.73 6.07 -8.51
N ALA A 147 -12.62 5.36 -8.31
CA ALA A 147 -11.44 5.95 -7.69
C ALA A 147 -10.73 6.92 -8.65
N VAL A 148 -10.40 8.10 -8.14
CA VAL A 148 -9.71 9.20 -8.83
C VAL A 148 -8.26 9.28 -8.38
N PHE A 149 -8.00 9.03 -7.10
CA PHE A 149 -6.67 9.15 -6.51
C PHE A 149 -5.98 7.79 -6.37
N ARG A 150 -4.80 7.79 -5.75
CA ARG A 150 -4.08 6.55 -5.44
C ARG A 150 -4.99 5.63 -4.64
N LYS A 151 -5.18 4.40 -5.15
CA LYS A 151 -6.06 3.39 -4.58
C LYS A 151 -5.38 2.62 -3.45
N VAL A 152 -6.04 2.60 -2.30
CA VAL A 152 -5.51 1.99 -1.09
C VAL A 152 -6.58 1.12 -0.44
N ILE A 153 -6.23 -0.13 -0.11
CA ILE A 153 -7.03 -0.94 0.81
C ILE A 153 -6.43 -0.80 2.21
N LEU A 154 -7.23 -0.31 3.15
CA LEU A 154 -6.96 -0.42 4.58
C LEU A 154 -7.67 -1.66 5.11
N LEU A 155 -6.93 -2.74 5.32
CA LEU A 155 -7.45 -3.95 5.93
C LEU A 155 -7.38 -3.80 7.46
N VAL A 156 -8.53 -3.78 8.12
CA VAL A 156 -8.62 -3.68 9.59
C VAL A 156 -9.10 -5.02 10.14
N THR A 157 -8.24 -5.75 10.83
CA THR A 157 -8.53 -7.12 11.28
C THR A 157 -8.00 -7.46 12.66
N THR A 158 -8.62 -8.44 13.31
CA THR A 158 -8.07 -9.03 14.54
C THR A 158 -6.70 -9.69 14.30
N GLY A 159 -6.43 -10.07 13.05
CA GLY A 159 -5.18 -10.63 12.56
C GLY A 159 -5.23 -12.14 12.35
N LEU A 160 -6.43 -12.73 12.35
CA LEU A 160 -6.68 -14.12 12.03
C LEU A 160 -6.99 -14.26 10.55
N GLU A 161 -6.57 -15.38 9.97
CA GLU A 161 -6.94 -15.81 8.63
C GLU A 161 -7.75 -17.10 8.74
N GLY A 162 -8.87 -17.15 8.02
CA GLY A 162 -9.75 -18.30 7.91
C GLY A 162 -9.32 -19.29 6.84
N HIS A 163 -10.30 -19.85 6.13
CA HIS A 163 -10.10 -20.86 5.08
C HIS A 163 -10.35 -20.25 3.70
N SER A 164 -9.59 -19.20 3.37
CA SER A 164 -9.67 -18.60 2.03
C SER A 164 -9.28 -19.59 0.94
N ARG A 165 -9.94 -19.46 -0.22
CA ARG A 165 -9.61 -20.18 -1.44
C ARG A 165 -8.49 -19.47 -2.21
N ALA A 166 -8.50 -18.14 -2.17
CA ALA A 166 -7.45 -17.31 -2.73
C ALA A 166 -6.15 -17.48 -1.95
N SER A 167 -5.03 -17.51 -2.67
CA SER A 167 -3.69 -17.50 -2.09
C SER A 167 -3.14 -16.08 -1.91
N GLU A 168 -2.19 -15.92 -0.98
CA GLU A 168 -1.44 -14.68 -0.78
C GLU A 168 -0.82 -14.16 -2.09
N ARG A 169 -0.32 -15.07 -2.92
CA ARG A 169 0.30 -14.76 -4.22
C ARG A 169 -0.72 -14.20 -5.21
N GLU A 170 -1.91 -14.81 -5.31
CA GLU A 170 -2.97 -14.32 -6.21
C GLU A 170 -3.44 -12.92 -5.82
N VAL A 171 -3.64 -12.67 -4.52
CA VAL A 171 -4.00 -11.35 -3.99
C VAL A 171 -2.91 -10.32 -4.31
N ALA A 172 -1.64 -10.63 -4.04
CA ALA A 172 -0.53 -9.71 -4.33
C ALA A 172 -0.40 -9.40 -5.82
N LEU A 173 -0.54 -10.41 -6.69
CA LEU A 173 -0.50 -10.23 -8.14
C LEU A 173 -1.65 -9.38 -8.66
N LEU A 174 -2.88 -9.62 -8.17
CA LEU A 174 -4.05 -8.84 -8.56
C LEU A 174 -3.92 -7.38 -8.10
N ALA A 175 -3.48 -7.16 -6.86
CA ALA A 175 -3.24 -5.83 -6.32
C ALA A 175 -2.22 -5.03 -7.14
N ARG A 176 -1.12 -5.68 -7.55
CA ARG A 176 -0.13 -5.06 -8.43
C ARG A 176 -0.69 -4.70 -9.79
N ARG A 177 -1.37 -5.63 -10.47
CA ARG A 177 -2.00 -5.38 -11.78
C ARG A 177 -3.03 -4.25 -11.75
N LYS A 178 -3.71 -4.07 -10.62
CA LYS A 178 -4.71 -3.01 -10.44
C LYS A 178 -4.08 -1.72 -9.86
N SER A 179 -2.78 -1.70 -9.56
CA SER A 179 -2.07 -0.62 -8.88
C SER A 179 -2.74 -0.19 -7.57
N ILE A 180 -3.10 -1.18 -6.73
CA ILE A 180 -3.75 -0.98 -5.43
C ILE A 180 -2.75 -1.38 -4.33
N SER A 181 -2.51 -0.49 -3.38
CA SER A 181 -1.66 -0.78 -2.23
C SER A 181 -2.45 -1.29 -1.04
N ILE A 182 -1.99 -2.37 -0.41
CA ILE A 182 -2.66 -2.98 0.75
C ILE A 182 -1.91 -2.60 2.03
N TYR A 183 -2.64 -2.04 2.98
CA TYR A 183 -2.13 -1.63 4.29
C TYR A 183 -2.88 -2.39 5.40
N PRO A 184 -2.33 -3.52 5.87
CA PRO A 184 -2.91 -4.25 6.99
C PRO A 184 -2.72 -3.53 8.31
N VAL A 185 -3.80 -3.37 9.06
CA VAL A 185 -3.87 -2.84 10.42
C VAL A 185 -4.48 -3.92 11.31
N TYR A 186 -3.67 -4.54 12.16
CA TYR A 186 -4.09 -5.72 12.92
C TYR A 186 -3.75 -5.66 14.41
N VAL A 187 -4.60 -6.27 15.25
CA VAL A 187 -4.45 -6.17 16.71
C VAL A 187 -3.42 -7.17 17.25
N ALA A 188 -3.63 -8.47 17.02
CA ALA A 188 -2.87 -9.49 17.76
C ALA A 188 -2.71 -10.86 17.08
N GLY A 189 -3.49 -11.17 16.04
CA GLY A 189 -3.54 -12.51 15.46
C GLY A 189 -2.23 -12.97 14.79
N SER A 190 -2.19 -14.25 14.43
CA SER A 190 -1.01 -14.95 13.89
C SER A 190 -0.66 -14.59 12.44
N GLY A 191 -1.51 -13.85 11.73
CA GLY A 191 -1.35 -13.51 10.32
C GLY A 191 -0.21 -12.54 9.99
N LYS A 192 0.62 -12.14 10.96
CA LYS A 192 1.71 -11.15 10.80
C LYS A 192 2.55 -11.36 9.53
N SER A 193 3.05 -12.58 9.30
CA SER A 193 3.91 -12.88 8.14
C SER A 193 3.18 -12.65 6.81
N MET A 194 1.92 -13.06 6.73
CA MET A 194 1.07 -12.86 5.54
C MET A 194 0.83 -11.38 5.28
N PHE A 195 0.48 -10.61 6.32
CA PHE A 195 0.24 -9.18 6.21
C PHE A 195 1.51 -8.40 5.81
N GLU A 196 2.66 -8.71 6.40
CA GLU A 196 3.94 -8.10 6.04
C GLU A 196 4.33 -8.39 4.59
N LYS A 197 4.04 -9.61 4.09
CA LYS A 197 4.29 -9.98 2.69
C LYS A 197 3.37 -9.23 1.73
N LEU A 198 2.07 -9.21 2.00
CA LEU A 198 1.08 -8.48 1.18
C LEU A 198 1.43 -7.00 1.11
N ALA A 199 1.71 -6.36 2.26
CA ALA A 199 2.12 -4.96 2.30
C ALA A 199 3.40 -4.72 1.48
N ARG A 200 4.43 -5.55 1.68
CA ARG A 200 5.71 -5.41 0.97
C ARG A 200 5.58 -5.54 -0.54
N GLN A 201 4.74 -6.45 -1.01
CA GLN A 201 4.57 -6.76 -2.43
C GLN A 201 3.61 -5.80 -3.17
N THR A 202 2.86 -4.98 -2.43
CA THR A 202 1.84 -4.08 -3.01
C THR A 202 2.15 -2.60 -2.75
N GLY A 203 3.34 -2.27 -2.27
CA GLY A 203 3.72 -0.88 -1.97
C GLY A 203 2.97 -0.29 -0.76
N GLY A 204 2.58 -1.14 0.21
CA GLY A 204 1.94 -0.73 1.45
C GLY A 204 2.83 -0.86 2.68
N ALA A 205 2.25 -0.73 3.87
CA ALA A 205 2.92 -0.98 5.14
C ALA A 205 1.97 -1.70 6.08
N SER A 206 2.51 -2.49 7.01
CA SER A 206 1.73 -3.26 7.97
C SER A 206 1.87 -2.68 9.38
N PHE A 207 0.77 -2.67 10.14
CA PHE A 207 0.70 -2.03 11.45
C PHE A 207 0.09 -2.98 12.48
N GLN A 208 0.89 -3.37 13.47
CA GLN A 208 0.42 -4.17 14.60
C GLN A 208 0.12 -3.27 15.82
N LEU A 209 -1.15 -3.17 16.20
CA LEU A 209 -1.57 -2.22 17.23
C LEU A 209 -1.10 -2.58 18.65
N ARG A 210 -1.02 -3.87 19.02
CA ARG A 210 -0.51 -4.29 20.34
C ARG A 210 0.98 -3.98 20.57
N GLY A 211 1.71 -3.60 19.52
CA GLY A 211 3.14 -3.26 19.59
C GLY A 211 3.47 -1.84 19.14
N PHE A 212 2.47 -1.04 18.76
CA PHE A 212 2.66 0.30 18.21
C PHE A 212 3.15 1.24 19.33
N ARG A 213 4.46 1.46 19.37
CA ARG A 213 5.08 2.39 20.34
C ARG A 213 5.01 3.78 19.72
N GLN A 214 4.06 4.56 20.21
CA GLN A 214 3.83 5.94 19.77
C GLN A 214 5.10 6.78 19.93
N SER A 215 5.37 7.60 18.93
CA SER A 215 6.32 8.70 18.98
C SER A 215 5.54 9.99 18.68
N GLY A 216 5.87 11.08 19.36
CA GLY A 216 5.33 12.41 19.05
C GLY A 216 3.84 12.68 19.37
N GLY A 217 3.15 11.87 20.18
CA GLY A 217 1.81 12.17 20.70
C GLY A 217 0.64 12.05 19.70
N LYS A 218 0.88 11.55 18.48
CA LYS A 218 -0.17 11.29 17.48
C LYS A 218 -0.93 10.00 17.78
N THR A 219 -2.20 9.95 17.38
CA THR A 219 -2.98 8.70 17.40
C THR A 219 -2.42 7.71 16.36
N PRO A 220 -2.52 6.38 16.59
CA PRO A 220 -2.10 5.39 15.59
C PRO A 220 -2.76 5.60 14.22
N ALA A 221 -4.05 5.98 14.20
CA ALA A 221 -4.77 6.27 12.96
C ALA A 221 -4.14 7.43 12.17
N ALA A 222 -3.77 8.53 12.86
CA ALA A 222 -3.11 9.66 12.20
C ALA A 222 -1.75 9.26 11.60
N GLY A 223 -0.94 8.49 12.34
CA GLY A 223 0.34 7.98 11.85
C GLY A 223 0.18 7.05 10.64
N ILE A 224 -0.81 6.15 10.67
CA ILE A 224 -1.14 5.27 9.54
C ILE A 224 -1.46 6.10 8.28
N PHE A 225 -2.26 7.17 8.41
CA PHE A 225 -2.59 8.04 7.29
C PHE A 225 -1.41 8.88 6.79
N ASP A 226 -0.48 9.27 7.66
CA ASP A 226 0.77 9.91 7.23
C ASP A 226 1.57 8.97 6.31
N VAL A 227 1.62 7.67 6.60
CA VAL A 227 2.28 6.67 5.74
C VAL A 227 1.49 6.38 4.46
N ILE A 228 0.16 6.35 4.52
CA ILE A 228 -0.67 6.09 3.33
C ILE A 228 -0.59 7.23 2.32
N ARG A 229 -0.52 8.48 2.79
CA ARG A 229 -0.40 9.65 1.91
C ARG A 229 1.02 9.85 1.39
N GLY A 230 2.02 9.47 2.17
CA GLY A 230 3.44 9.65 1.89
C GLY A 230 4.09 8.48 1.17
N TYR A 231 4.68 8.73 0.00
CA TYR A 231 5.46 7.73 -0.74
C TYR A 231 6.58 8.38 -1.54
N TYR A 232 7.60 7.58 -1.84
CA TYR A 232 8.63 7.93 -2.79
C TYR A 232 8.26 7.39 -4.17
N THR A 233 8.59 8.13 -5.21
CA THR A 233 8.66 7.62 -6.58
C THR A 233 10.11 7.51 -6.98
N LEU A 234 10.57 6.29 -7.22
CA LEU A 234 11.90 6.03 -7.75
C LEU A 234 11.83 5.93 -9.27
N THR A 235 12.78 6.57 -9.95
CA THR A 235 12.92 6.47 -11.41
C THR A 235 14.19 5.70 -11.74
N LEU A 236 14.06 4.68 -12.59
CA LEU A 236 15.14 3.81 -13.02
C LEU A 236 15.32 3.88 -14.53
N PRO A 237 16.54 3.71 -15.05
CA PRO A 237 16.79 3.69 -16.48
C PRO A 237 16.25 2.41 -17.10
N GLY A 238 15.59 2.50 -18.26
CA GLY A 238 15.15 1.38 -19.07
C GLY A 238 13.67 1.43 -19.44
N ASN A 239 13.30 0.66 -20.47
CA ASN A 239 11.93 0.58 -21.01
C ASN A 239 11.30 -0.82 -20.85
N LEU A 240 12.07 -1.80 -20.37
CA LEU A 240 11.55 -3.13 -20.08
C LEU A 240 10.87 -3.10 -18.72
N GLY A 241 9.59 -3.46 -18.69
CA GLY A 241 8.80 -3.55 -17.47
C GLY A 241 9.52 -4.37 -16.40
N LEU A 242 9.34 -3.97 -15.15
CA LEU A 242 9.97 -4.63 -14.03
C LEU A 242 9.45 -6.06 -13.87
N MET A 243 10.35 -6.98 -13.57
CA MET A 243 10.03 -8.38 -13.31
C MET A 243 9.10 -8.52 -12.10
N GLU A 244 8.51 -9.70 -11.94
CA GLU A 244 7.61 -9.97 -10.82
C GLU A 244 8.32 -9.77 -9.46
N LYS A 245 9.61 -10.09 -9.36
CA LYS A 245 10.39 -9.98 -8.13
C LYS A 245 11.30 -8.76 -8.15
N VAL A 246 10.73 -7.62 -7.77
CA VAL A 246 11.50 -6.43 -7.42
C VAL A 246 11.54 -6.26 -5.91
N ARG A 247 12.74 -5.99 -5.38
CA ARG A 247 12.95 -5.56 -4.00
C ARG A 247 13.60 -4.20 -3.99
N VAL A 248 13.20 -3.37 -3.03
CA VAL A 248 13.84 -2.08 -2.76
C VAL A 248 14.42 -2.14 -1.36
N GLU A 249 15.66 -1.67 -1.22
CA GLU A 249 16.38 -1.59 0.05
C GLU A 249 16.84 -0.15 0.27
N VAL A 250 16.90 0.26 1.55
CA VAL A 250 17.37 1.59 1.97
C VAL A 250 18.68 1.42 2.71
N LYS A 251 19.74 2.12 2.26
CA LYS A 251 21.09 2.03 2.81
C LYS A 251 21.20 2.74 4.15
N GLY A 252 22.06 2.22 5.02
CA GLY A 252 22.47 2.89 6.26
C GLY A 252 21.36 3.04 7.32
N ARG A 253 20.20 2.40 7.13
CA ARG A 253 19.10 2.39 8.09
C ARG A 253 18.63 0.96 8.32
N GLU A 254 18.46 0.60 9.58
CA GLU A 254 17.95 -0.71 9.99
C GLU A 254 16.48 -0.59 10.44
N LYS A 255 15.79 -1.74 10.52
CA LYS A 255 14.43 -1.85 11.10
C LYS A 255 13.40 -0.99 10.37
N LEU A 256 13.46 -1.00 9.04
CA LEU A 256 12.50 -0.37 8.16
C LEU A 256 11.55 -1.39 7.54
N GLN A 257 10.29 -1.00 7.36
CA GLN A 257 9.39 -1.58 6.40
C GLN A 257 9.60 -0.85 5.07
N VAL A 258 10.15 -1.55 4.08
CA VAL A 258 10.31 -1.04 2.70
C VAL A 258 9.46 -1.90 1.78
N SER A 259 8.52 -1.28 1.09
CA SER A 259 7.65 -1.92 0.12
C SER A 259 7.72 -1.21 -1.22
N ALA A 260 7.41 -1.95 -2.28
CA ALA A 260 7.51 -1.44 -3.64
C ALA A 260 6.31 -1.89 -4.47
N LEU A 261 5.82 -0.98 -5.30
CA LEU A 261 4.81 -1.22 -6.31
C LEU A 261 5.30 -0.58 -7.61
N PRO A 262 5.70 -1.39 -8.62
CA PRO A 262 5.94 -0.89 -9.96
C PRO A 262 4.74 -0.08 -10.47
N LEU A 263 5.03 1.07 -11.05
CA LEU A 263 4.06 1.90 -11.77
C LEU A 263 4.35 1.68 -13.25
N ASP A 264 3.40 1.08 -13.97
CA ASP A 264 3.51 0.80 -15.40
C ASP A 264 3.79 2.07 -16.23
#